data_AF-A0A7W7DF81-F1
#
_entry.id   AF-A0A7W7DF81-F1
#
_cell.length_a   1.000
_cell.length_b   1.000
_cell.length_c   1.000
_cell.angle_alpha   90.00
_cell.angle_beta   90.00
_cell.angle_gamma   90.00
#
_symmetry.space_group_name_H-M   'P 1'
#
loop_
_entity.id
_entity.type
_entity.pdbx_description
1 polymer ?
#
loop_
_entity_poly.entity_id
_entity_poly.type
_entity_poly.pdbx_seq_one_letter_code
_entity_poly.pdbx_strand_id
1 'polypeptide(L)'
;MNVGPAGLTANLWALIRAQALARHWELSDALFAEIDGFALVQGWAISRHRTRHVYRDPRFDRVVVCCTCGGDGKGEGGRACRTCKGDGLLNFFEPPRRGRSA
;
A
#
# COMPACT_ATOMS: atom_id res chain seq x y z
N MET A 1 -11.98 49.73 7.64
CA MET A 1 -12.19 48.89 6.44
C MET A 1 -13.49 48.13 6.65
N ASN A 2 -14.57 48.54 5.97
CA ASN A 2 -15.89 47.94 6.13
C ASN A 2 -15.97 46.66 5.30
N VAL A 3 -16.01 45.51 5.97
CA VAL A 3 -16.29 44.24 5.32
C VAL A 3 -17.81 44.21 5.06
N GLY A 4 -18.23 44.41 3.82
CA GLY A 4 -19.64 44.36 3.46
C GLY A 4 -20.26 42.98 3.77
N PRO A 5 -21.60 42.85 3.83
CA PRO A 5 -22.29 41.61 4.21
C PRO A 5 -21.88 40.39 3.35
N ALA A 6 -21.47 40.61 2.09
CA ALA A 6 -20.92 39.57 1.22
C ALA A 6 -19.54 39.03 1.66
N GLY A 7 -18.70 39.83 2.31
CA GLY A 7 -17.40 39.39 2.84
C GLY A 7 -17.54 38.62 4.16
N LEU A 8 -18.55 38.95 4.97
CA LEU A 8 -18.88 38.18 6.18
C LEU A 8 -19.41 36.79 5.86
N THR A 9 -20.28 36.66 4.86
CA THR A 9 -20.81 35.35 4.43
C THR A 9 -19.76 34.50 3.72
N ALA A 10 -18.87 35.08 2.90
CA ALA A 10 -17.76 34.37 2.28
C ALA A 10 -16.80 33.76 3.31
N ASN A 11 -16.51 34.50 4.39
CA ASN A 11 -15.68 34.01 5.50
C ASN A 11 -16.36 32.91 6.30
N LEU A 12 -17.67 32.99 6.51
CA LEU A 12 -18.44 31.94 7.18
C LEU A 12 -18.43 30.63 6.38
N TRP A 13 -18.65 30.67 5.07
CA TRP A 13 -18.60 29.48 4.22
C TRP A 13 -17.21 28.85 4.16
N ALA A 14 -16.14 29.65 4.15
CA ALA A 14 -14.77 29.15 4.22
C ALA A 14 -14.50 28.41 5.54
N LEU A 15 -14.96 28.95 6.68
CA LEU A 15 -14.84 28.31 7.98
C LEU A 15 -15.62 27.01 8.08
N ILE A 16 -16.88 26.99 7.62
CA ILE A 16 -17.70 25.78 7.57
C ILE A 16 -17.01 24.69 6.74
N ARG A 17 -16.46 25.05 5.57
CA ARG A 17 -15.73 24.10 4.72
C ARG A 17 -14.48 23.57 5.40
N ALA A 18 -13.71 24.41 6.09
CA ALA A 18 -12.52 24.00 6.82
C ALA A 18 -12.86 23.02 7.95
N GLN A 19 -13.91 23.32 8.73
CA GLN A 19 -14.38 22.43 9.80
C GLN A 19 -14.88 21.09 9.25
N ALA A 20 -15.66 21.10 8.15
CA ALA A 20 -16.12 19.87 7.51
C ALA A 20 -14.94 19.01 7.03
N LEU A 21 -13.90 19.62 6.45
CA LEU A 21 -12.69 18.91 6.04
C LEU A 21 -11.91 18.35 7.24
N ALA A 22 -11.79 19.09 8.34
CA ALA A 22 -11.13 18.62 9.55
C ALA A 22 -11.88 17.41 10.14
N ARG A 23 -13.21 17.50 10.25
CA ARG A 23 -14.05 16.37 10.71
C ARG A 23 -13.95 15.15 9.80
N HIS A 24 -13.88 15.37 8.49
CA HIS A 24 -13.67 14.28 7.54
C HIS A 24 -12.32 13.59 7.78
N TRP A 25 -11.26 14.35 8.07
CA TRP A 25 -9.96 13.77 8.39
C TRP A 25 -9.98 12.97 9.70
N GLU A 26 -10.57 13.53 10.76
CA GLU A 26 -10.71 12.82 12.05
C GLU A 26 -11.46 11.48 11.89
N LEU A 27 -12.55 11.47 11.11
CA LEU A 27 -13.30 10.26 10.82
C LEU A 27 -12.49 9.26 10.00
N SER A 28 -11.72 9.73 9.01
CA SER A 28 -10.85 8.87 8.21
C SER A 28 -9.76 8.22 9.07
N ASP A 29 -9.08 9.00 9.91
CA ASP A 29 -8.05 8.49 10.82
C ASP A 29 -8.62 7.45 11.78
N ALA A 30 -9.81 7.69 12.34
CA ALA A 30 -10.48 6.73 13.21
C ALA A 30 -10.87 5.44 12.47
N LEU A 31 -11.39 5.55 11.25
CA LEU A 31 -11.82 4.40 10.44
C LEU A 31 -10.64 3.48 10.07
N PHE A 32 -9.48 4.06 9.76
CA PHE A 32 -8.31 3.32 9.31
C PHE A 32 -7.32 2.97 10.44
N ALA A 33 -7.56 3.43 11.68
CA ALA A 33 -6.62 3.30 12.80
C ALA A 33 -6.09 1.86 13.01
N GLU A 34 -6.97 0.86 12.93
CA GLU A 34 -6.57 -0.55 13.11
C GLU A 34 -5.62 -1.01 11.99
N ILE A 35 -5.97 -0.73 10.73
CA ILE A 35 -5.17 -1.15 9.58
C ILE A 35 -3.86 -0.35 9.51
N ASP A 36 -3.88 0.94 9.86
CA ASP A 36 -2.68 1.77 9.99
C ASP A 36 -1.73 1.22 11.07
N GLY A 37 -2.28 0.79 12.21
CA GLY A 37 -1.53 0.13 13.27
C GLY A 37 -0.92 -1.19 12.82
N PHE A 38 -1.69 -2.03 12.14
CA PHE A 38 -1.18 -3.27 11.55
C PHE A 38 -0.06 -3.01 10.54
N ALA A 39 -0.28 -2.07 9.61
CA ALA A 39 0.70 -1.69 8.60
C ALA A 39 2.00 -1.18 9.24
N LEU A 40 1.90 -0.36 10.29
CA LEU A 40 3.07 0.08 11.06
C LEU A 40 3.85 -1.09 11.66
N VAL A 41 3.16 -2.03 12.31
CA VAL A 41 3.79 -3.22 12.92
C VAL A 41 4.45 -4.11 11.86
N GLN A 42 3.84 -4.25 10.69
CA GLN A 42 4.42 -5.01 9.58
C GLN A 42 5.53 -4.27 8.82
N GLY A 43 5.76 -2.98 9.11
CA GLY A 43 6.70 -2.14 8.37
C GLY A 43 6.24 -1.81 6.95
N TRP A 44 4.93 -1.77 6.72
CA TRP A 44 4.33 -1.39 5.44
C TRP A 44 4.38 0.13 5.25
N ALA A 45 4.58 0.57 4.01
CA ALA A 45 4.44 1.96 3.65
C ALA A 45 2.96 2.33 3.54
N ILE A 46 2.59 3.51 4.06
CA ILE A 46 1.21 4.00 4.09
C ILE A 46 1.15 5.33 3.33
N SER A 47 0.34 5.38 2.27
CA SER A 47 -0.01 6.62 1.56
C SER A 47 -1.44 7.01 1.90
N ARG A 48 -1.60 8.10 2.66
CA ARG A 48 -2.90 8.56 3.15
C ARG A 48 -3.54 9.54 2.17
N HIS A 49 -4.80 9.31 1.86
CA HIS A 49 -5.65 10.25 1.12
C HIS A 49 -6.94 10.49 1.91
N ARG A 50 -7.65 11.57 1.57
CA ARG A 50 -8.85 12.01 2.31
C ARG A 50 -9.83 10.86 2.58
N THR A 51 -10.13 10.05 1.58
CA THR A 51 -11.17 9.01 1.63
C THR A 51 -10.64 7.58 1.51
N ARG A 52 -9.32 7.40 1.40
CA ARG A 52 -8.70 6.08 1.22
C ARG A 52 -7.26 6.08 1.69
N HIS A 53 -6.81 4.96 2.25
CA HIS A 53 -5.39 4.71 2.49
C HIS A 53 -4.90 3.65 1.50
N VAL A 54 -3.66 3.78 1.04
CA VAL A 54 -2.97 2.79 0.21
C VAL A 54 -1.81 2.23 1.03
N TYR A 55 -1.78 0.90 1.14
CA TYR A 55 -0.76 0.17 1.89
C TYR A 55 0.14 -0.59 0.94
N ARG A 56 1.45 -0.57 1.18
CA ARG A 56 2.45 -1.29 0.38
C ARG A 56 3.40 -2.05 1.30
N ASP A 57 3.41 -3.37 1.20
CA ASP A 57 4.44 -4.21 1.84
C ASP A 57 5.73 -4.14 1.00
N PRO A 58 6.83 -3.55 1.52
CA PRO A 58 8.10 -3.45 0.79
C PRO A 58 8.74 -4.80 0.47
N ARG A 59 8.30 -5.90 1.10
CA ARG A 59 8.79 -7.25 0.77
C ARG A 59 8.46 -7.63 -0.67
N PHE A 60 7.37 -7.13 -1.24
CA PHE A 60 7.05 -7.37 -2.65
C PHE A 60 7.97 -6.65 -3.63
N ASP A 61 8.66 -5.59 -3.22
CA ASP A 61 9.63 -4.87 -4.08
C ASP A 61 10.85 -5.73 -4.41
N ARG A 62 11.05 -6.82 -3.64
CA ARG A 62 12.15 -7.78 -3.80
C ARG A 62 11.71 -9.05 -4.50
N VAL A 63 10.44 -9.15 -4.88
CA VAL A 63 9.94 -10.23 -5.72
C VAL A 63 10.17 -9.81 -7.16
N VAL A 64 11.06 -10.51 -7.85
CA VAL A 64 11.36 -10.25 -9.26
C VAL A 64 10.89 -11.40 -10.13
N VAL A 65 10.60 -11.08 -11.39
CA VAL A 65 10.38 -12.10 -12.41
C VAL A 65 11.67 -12.90 -12.60
N CYS A 66 11.54 -14.22 -12.64
CA CYS A 66 12.67 -15.11 -12.91
C CYS A 66 13.16 -14.90 -14.34
N CYS A 67 14.36 -14.35 -14.51
CA CYS A 67 14.93 -14.09 -15.83
C CYS A 67 15.16 -15.36 -16.66
N THR A 68 15.36 -16.51 -16.02
CA THR A 68 15.57 -17.80 -16.71
C THR A 68 14.33 -18.29 -17.45
N CYS A 69 13.13 -18.08 -16.89
CA CYS A 69 11.87 -18.55 -17.49
C CYS A 69 10.92 -17.42 -17.90
N GLY A 70 11.35 -16.16 -17.81
CA GLY A 70 10.53 -14.99 -18.15
C GLY A 70 9.28 -14.81 -17.30
N GLY A 71 9.13 -15.55 -16.19
CA GLY A 71 7.92 -15.53 -15.36
C GLY A 71 6.99 -16.72 -15.53
N ASP A 72 7.20 -17.58 -16.53
CA ASP A 72 6.26 -18.67 -16.85
C ASP A 72 6.38 -19.87 -15.89
N GLY A 73 7.41 -19.90 -15.06
CA GLY A 73 7.69 -21.03 -14.16
C GLY A 73 8.16 -22.30 -14.88
N LYS A 74 8.20 -22.32 -16.22
CA LYS A 74 8.60 -23.46 -17.03
C LYS A 74 10.02 -23.29 -17.59
N GLY A 75 10.79 -24.37 -17.57
CA GLY A 75 12.09 -24.49 -18.25
C GLY A 75 11.97 -25.30 -19.53
N GLU A 76 13.12 -25.64 -20.09
CA GLU A 76 13.22 -26.41 -21.34
C GLU A 76 12.49 -27.77 -21.24
N GLY A 77 11.76 -28.12 -22.29
CA GLY A 77 10.92 -29.32 -22.32
C GLY A 77 9.69 -29.28 -21.41
N GLY A 78 9.25 -28.09 -20.97
CA GLY A 78 8.02 -27.90 -20.20
C GLY A 78 8.12 -28.29 -18.71
N ARG A 79 9.32 -28.66 -18.24
CA ARG A 79 9.57 -28.98 -16.82
C ARG A 79 9.55 -27.72 -15.97
N ALA A 80 9.42 -27.85 -14.65
CA ALA A 80 9.54 -26.70 -13.76
C ALA A 80 10.93 -26.04 -13.91
N CYS A 81 10.96 -24.71 -13.96
CA CYS A 81 12.20 -23.95 -14.04
C CYS A 81 13.06 -24.23 -12.80
N ARG A 82 14.33 -24.61 -13.01
CA ARG A 82 15.24 -24.98 -11.90
C ARG A 82 15.59 -23.80 -10.99
N THR A 83 15.59 -22.58 -11.53
CA THR A 83 15.97 -21.36 -10.78
C THR A 83 14.87 -20.93 -9.81
N CYS A 84 13.64 -20.74 -10.29
CA CYS A 84 12.49 -20.34 -9.46
C CYS A 84 11.65 -21.53 -8.97
N LYS A 85 12.08 -22.77 -9.24
CA LYS A 85 11.40 -24.00 -8.83
C LYS A 85 9.93 -24.12 -9.28
N GLY A 86 9.55 -23.45 -10.35
CA GLY A 86 8.19 -23.47 -10.88
C GLY A 86 7.37 -22.22 -10.59
N ASP A 87 7.81 -21.35 -9.68
CA ASP A 87 7.00 -20.21 -9.22
C ASP A 87 6.97 -19.04 -10.21
N GLY A 88 7.87 -19.02 -11.20
CA GLY A 88 8.03 -17.90 -12.13
C GLY A 88 8.66 -16.65 -11.49
N LEU A 89 8.71 -16.59 -10.17
CA LEU A 89 9.19 -15.46 -9.38
C LEU A 89 10.36 -15.87 -8.50
N LEU A 90 11.22 -14.92 -8.17
CA LEU A 90 12.29 -15.07 -7.20
C LEU A 90 12.07 -14.09 -6.06
N ASN A 91 12.07 -14.60 -4.83
CA ASN A 91 12.00 -13.80 -3.61
C ASN A 91 13.36 -13.79 -2.93
N PHE A 92 14.02 -12.63 -2.89
CA PHE A 92 15.36 -12.50 -2.29
C PHE A 92 15.37 -12.33 -0.77
N PHE A 93 14.20 -12.34 -0.10
CA PHE A 93 14.11 -12.23 1.36
C PHE A 93 13.79 -13.56 2.05
N GLU A 94 13.19 -14.51 1.34
CA GLU A 94 12.87 -15.80 1.92
C GLU A 94 14.15 -16.65 1.98
N PRO A 95 14.63 -17.07 3.17
CA PRO A 95 15.72 -18.03 3.23
C PRO A 95 15.31 -19.26 2.41
N PRO A 96 16.24 -19.90 1.68
CA PRO A 96 15.91 -21.03 0.84
C PRO A 96 15.13 -22.03 1.68
N ARG A 97 13.90 -22.34 1.26
CA ARG A 97 13.05 -23.32 1.95
C ARG A 97 13.90 -24.57 2.15
N ARG A 98 14.29 -24.87 3.40
CA ARG A 98 14.93 -26.13 3.74
C ARG A 98 13.91 -27.18 3.35
N GLY A 99 14.21 -27.96 2.33
CA GLY A 99 13.35 -29.06 1.91
C GLY A 99 13.05 -29.89 3.15
N ARG A 100 11.78 -30.05 3.49
CA ARG A 100 11.37 -31.14 4.37
C ARG A 100 11.68 -32.39 3.57
N SER A 101 12.78 -33.06 3.90
CA SER A 101 12.99 -34.44 3.49
C SER A 101 11.83 -35.23 4.08
N ALA A 102 10.94 -35.70 3.21
CA ALA A 102 10.02 -36.78 3.51
C ALA A 102 10.75 -38.12 3.35
#